data_AF-A0A0G1VSS7-F1
#
_entry.id   AF-A0A0G1VSS7-F1
#
_cell.length_a   1.000
_cell.length_b   1.000
_cell.length_c   1.000
_cell.angle_alpha   90.00
_cell.angle_beta   90.00
_cell.angle_gamma   90.00
#
_symmetry.space_group_name_H-M   'P 1'
#
loop_
_entity.id
_entity.type
_entity.pdbx_description
1 polymer ?
#
loop_
_entity_poly.entity_id
_entity_poly.type
_entity_poly.pdbx_seq_one_letter_code
_entity_poly.pdbx_strand_id
1 'polypeptide(L)' 'MKELRKRKNLSQERLARKSGLHRTYISDIERGARNVSLKNIEKIAKALNISIIELF' A
#
# COMPACT_ATOMS: atom_id res chain seq x y z
N MET A 1 4.09 3.68 5.05
CA MET A 1 3.38 3.43 3.77
C MET A 1 3.45 4.60 2.77
N LYS A 2 2.84 5.78 3.03
CA LYS A 2 2.80 6.92 2.09
C LYS A 2 4.18 7.32 1.55
N GLU A 3 5.17 7.36 2.44
CA GLU A 3 6.55 7.71 2.10
C GLU A 3 7.19 6.68 1.15
N LEU A 4 7.02 5.38 1.44
CA LEU A 4 7.48 4.28 0.57
C LEU A 4 6.85 4.36 -0.82
N ARG A 5 5.54 4.64 -0.89
CA ARG A 5 4.84 4.83 -2.17
C ARG A 5 5.43 6.01 -2.96
N LYS A 6 5.67 7.14 -2.30
CA LYS A 6 6.27 8.32 -2.93
C LYS A 6 7.68 8.05 -3.45
N ARG A 7 8.52 7.37 -2.66
CA ARG A 7 9.88 6.95 -3.07
C ARG A 7 9.89 6.08 -4.32
N LYS A 8 8.82 5.30 -4.54
CA LYS A 8 8.63 4.48 -5.74
C LYS A 8 7.95 5.22 -6.90
N ASN A 9 7.72 6.53 -6.80
CA ASN A 9 7.00 7.35 -7.80
C ASN A 9 5.63 6.75 -8.21
N LEU A 10 4.89 6.25 -7.22
CA LEU A 10 3.55 5.70 -7.42
C LEU A 10 2.49 6.69 -6.92
N SER A 11 1.44 6.93 -7.72
CA SER A 11 0.21 7.53 -7.21
C SER A 11 -0.61 6.51 -6.40
N GLN A 12 -1.57 6.97 -5.58
CA GLN A 12 -2.50 6.06 -4.90
C GLN A 12 -3.27 5.19 -5.91
N GLU A 13 -3.70 5.78 -7.04
CA GLU A 13 -4.33 5.08 -8.17
C GLU A 13 -3.45 3.95 -8.71
N ARG A 14 -2.17 4.25 -8.94
CA ARG A 14 -1.22 3.31 -9.52
C ARG A 14 -0.91 2.17 -8.55
N LEU A 15 -0.80 2.48 -7.25
CA LEU A 15 -0.60 1.45 -6.23
C LEU A 15 -1.84 0.58 -6.04
N ALA A 16 -3.03 1.18 -6.04
CA ALA A 16 -4.31 0.47 -6.01
C ALA A 16 -4.42 -0.54 -7.15
N ARG A 17 -4.16 -0.09 -8.39
CA ARG A 17 -4.12 -0.95 -9.57
C ARG A 17 -3.10 -2.09 -9.44
N LYS A 18 -1.89 -1.80 -8.98
CA LYS A 18 -0.82 -2.81 -8.80
C LYS A 18 -1.14 -3.84 -7.71
N SER A 19 -1.78 -3.42 -6.61
CA SER A 19 -2.11 -4.28 -5.47
C SER A 19 -3.46 -5.00 -5.63
N GLY A 20 -4.25 -4.64 -6.64
CA GLY A 20 -5.62 -5.14 -6.81
C GLY A 20 -6.53 -4.70 -5.66
N LEU A 21 -6.28 -3.52 -5.09
CA LEU A 21 -7.06 -2.92 -4.01
C LEU A 21 -7.71 -1.63 -4.51
N HIS A 22 -8.79 -1.20 -3.85
CA HIS A 22 -9.45 0.05 -4.21
C HIS A 22 -8.59 1.25 -3.78
N ARG A 23 -8.59 2.33 -4.57
CA ARG A 23 -7.82 3.55 -4.24
C ARG A 23 -8.19 4.14 -2.88
N THR A 24 -9.47 4.16 -2.54
CA THR A 24 -9.92 4.64 -1.22
C THR A 24 -9.36 3.78 -0.09
N TYR A 25 -9.25 2.46 -0.29
CA TYR A 25 -8.62 1.56 0.67
C TYR A 25 -7.13 1.90 0.86
N ILE A 26 -6.40 2.19 -0.22
CA ILE A 26 -5.02 2.69 -0.14
C ILE A 26 -4.93 4.00 0.66
N SER A 27 -5.84 4.95 0.39
CA SER A 27 -5.90 6.22 1.13
C SER A 27 -6.20 6.02 2.62
N ASP A 28 -7.13 5.12 2.97
CA ASP A 28 -7.47 4.80 4.36
C ASP A 28 -6.27 4.22 5.12
N ILE A 29 -5.50 3.34 4.48
CA ILE A 29 -4.28 2.75 5.06
C ILE A 29 -3.20 3.82 5.28
N GLU A 30 -2.99 4.71 4.30
CA GLU A 30 -2.00 5.79 4.44
C GLU A 30 -2.32 6.77 5.57
N ARG A 31 -3.59 6.86 5.97
CA ARG A 31 -4.07 7.70 7.08
C ARG A 31 -4.18 6.94 8.40
N GLY A 32 -3.86 5.64 8.44
CA GLY A 32 -4.01 4.80 9.64
C GLY A 32 -5.46 4.57 10.06
N ALA A 33 -6.43 4.76 9.15
CA ALA A 33 -7.86 4.77 9.49
C ALA A 33 -8.50 3.38 9.54
N ARG A 34 -7.75 2.30 9.29
CA ARG A 34 -8.26 0.91 9.27
C ARG A 34 -7.21 -0.08 9.77
N ASN A 35 -7.68 -1.13 10.44
CA ASN A 35 -6.91 -2.37 10.62
C ASN A 35 -6.87 -3.15 9.31
N VAL A 36 -5.66 -3.46 8.84
CA VAL A 36 -5.41 -4.11 7.55
C VAL A 36 -5.09 -5.58 7.81
N SER A 37 -5.70 -6.49 7.05
CA SER A 37 -5.34 -7.91 7.13
C SER A 37 -3.94 -8.15 6.56
N LEU A 38 -3.23 -9.17 7.07
CA LEU A 38 -1.90 -9.56 6.58
C LEU A 38 -1.91 -9.81 5.06
N LYS A 39 -2.98 -10.42 4.53
CA LYS A 39 -3.18 -10.65 3.09
C LYS A 39 -3.16 -9.36 2.26
N ASN A 40 -3.73 -8.27 2.78
CA ASN A 40 -3.73 -6.98 2.08
C ASN A 40 -2.39 -6.25 2.25
N ILE A 41 -1.73 -6.41 3.40
CA ILE A 41 -0.35 -5.93 3.60
C ILE A 41 0.60 -6.61 2.60
N GLU A 42 0.49 -7.93 2.40
CA GLU A 42 1.24 -8.68 1.40
C GLU A 42 1.04 -8.16 -0.02
N LYS A 43 -0.21 -7.90 -0.41
CA LYS A 43 -0.53 -7.31 -1.72
C LYS A 43 0.12 -5.94 -1.91
N ILE A 44 0.12 -5.11 -0.87
CA ILE A 44 0.74 -3.78 -0.89
C ILE A 44 2.27 -3.88 -0.97
N ALA A 45 2.88 -4.74 -0.15
CA ALA A 45 4.32 -4.99 -0.16
C ALA A 45 4.80 -5.46 -1.54
N LYS A 46 4.11 -6.45 -2.13
CA LYS A 46 4.35 -6.92 -3.50
C LYS A 46 4.20 -5.80 -4.53
N ALA A 47 3.16 -4.97 -4.42
CA ALA A 47 2.92 -3.87 -5.35
C ALA A 47 3.96 -2.73 -5.23
N LEU A 48 4.54 -2.53 -4.05
CA LEU A 48 5.64 -1.60 -3.77
C LEU A 48 7.03 -2.19 -4.08
N ASN A 49 7.10 -3.50 -4.33
CA ASN A 49 8.33 -4.26 -4.50
C ASN A 49 9.29 -4.07 -3.33
N ILE A 50 8.79 -4.37 -2.13
CA ILE A 50 9.51 -4.34 -0.84
C ILE A 50 9.08 -5.54 0.00
N SER A 51 9.85 -5.86 1.04
CA SER A 51 9.44 -6.82 2.06
C SER A 51 8.30 -6.28 2.93
N ILE A 52 7.57 -7.17 3.59
CA ILE A 52 6.49 -6.78 4.53
C ILE A 52 7.08 -6.03 5.74
N ILE A 53 8.28 -6.38 6.16
CA ILE A 53 8.97 -5.74 7.31
C ILE A 53 9.24 -4.27 7.02
N GLU A 54 9.55 -3.90 5.78
CA GLU A 54 9.73 -2.49 5.38
C GLU A 54 8.43 -1.66 5.41
N LEU A 55 7.25 -2.29 5.58
CA LEU A 55 5.99 -1.56 5.77
C LEU A 55 5.78 -1.07 7.21
N PHE A 56 6.47 -1.68 8.18
CA PHE A 56 6.44 -1.36 9.60
C PHE A 56 7.64 -0.49 9.99
#